data_AF-A0A699VNH1-F1
#
_entry.id   AF-A0A699VNH1-F1
#
_cell.length_a   1.000
_cell.length_b   1.000
_cell.length_c   1.000
_cell.angle_alpha   90.00
_cell.angle_beta   90.00
_cell.angle_gamma   90.00
#
_symmetry.space_group_name_H-M   'P 1'
#
loop_
_entity.id
_entity.type
_entity.pdbx_description
1 polymer ?
#
loop_
_entity_poly.entity_id
_entity_poly.type
_entity_poly.pdbx_seq_one_letter_code
_entity_poly.pdbx_strand_id
1 'polypeptide(L)'
;MTQAAIRQLVADSVVVALEAQATNMANANNTNRNPEPREAPVAKKCSYNEFISCQPFNFNGTDGAVGLIHWFERTESMFSRSNYTEDCKVKFASGTLIKEALS
;
A
#
# COMPACT_ATOMS: atom_id res chain seq x y z
N MET A 1 -15.33 36.31 -1.73
CA MET A 1 -15.18 34.85 -1.96
C MET A 1 -15.44 34.13 -0.65
N THR A 2 -16.28 33.10 -0.66
CA THR A 2 -16.59 32.30 0.54
C THR A 2 -15.88 30.96 0.49
N GLN A 3 -15.65 30.35 1.65
CA GLN A 3 -15.04 29.02 1.75
C GLN A 3 -15.83 27.95 0.97
N ALA A 4 -17.15 28.10 0.89
CA ALA A 4 -18.01 27.23 0.10
C ALA A 4 -17.72 27.31 -1.40
N ALA A 5 -17.50 28.52 -1.94
CA ALA A 5 -17.16 28.71 -3.35
C ALA A 5 -15.80 28.09 -3.71
N ILE A 6 -14.83 28.13 -2.79
CA ILE A 6 -13.52 27.48 -2.98
C ILE A 6 -13.67 25.95 -2.99
N ARG A 7 -14.43 25.38 -2.06
CA ARG A 7 -14.68 23.93 -2.01
C ARG A 7 -15.39 23.43 -3.26
N GLN A 8 -16.35 24.20 -3.77
CA GLN A 8 -17.07 23.87 -5.00
C GLN A 8 -16.12 23.85 -6.20
N LEU A 9 -15.28 24.89 -6.35
CA LEU A 9 -14.31 24.96 -7.44
C LEU A 9 -13.33 23.77 -7.43
N VAL A 10 -12.90 23.34 -6.24
CA VAL A 10 -12.03 22.16 -6.09
C VAL A 10 -12.77 20.90 -6.51
N ALA A 11 -14.01 20.69 -6.05
CA ALA A 11 -14.81 19.52 -6.43
C ALA A 11 -15.02 19.45 -7.95
N ASP A 12 -15.40 20.56 -8.56
CA ASP A 12 -15.66 20.64 -10.00
C ASP A 12 -14.37 20.34 -10.80
N SER A 13 -13.21 20.87 -10.38
CA SER A 13 -11.93 20.60 -11.04
C SER A 13 -11.49 19.12 -10.94
N VAL A 14 -11.77 18.46 -9.82
CA VAL A 14 -11.48 17.04 -9.62
C VAL A 14 -12.36 16.16 -10.51
N VAL A 15 -13.66 16.49 -10.62
CA VAL A 15 -14.60 15.78 -11.51
C VAL A 15 -14.14 15.87 -12.97
N VAL A 16 -13.81 17.08 -13.43
CA VAL A 16 -13.32 17.30 -14.81
C VAL A 16 -12.03 16.51 -15.09
N ALA A 17 -11.10 16.47 -14.13
CA ALA A 17 -9.86 15.72 -14.28
C ALA A 17 -10.10 14.20 -14.37
N LEU A 18 -11.04 13.67 -13.57
CA LEU A 18 -11.44 12.26 -13.60
C LEU A 18 -12.11 11.88 -14.93
N GLU A 19 -12.99 12.73 -15.46
CA GLU A 19 -13.64 12.51 -16.76
C GLU A 19 -12.63 12.53 -17.92
N ALA A 20 -11.68 13.47 -17.89
CA ALA A 20 -10.59 13.54 -18.86
C ALA A 20 -9.69 12.29 -18.78
N GLN A 21 -9.38 11.81 -17.58
CA GLN A 21 -8.61 10.59 -17.38
C GLN A 21 -9.35 9.35 -17.92
N ALA A 22 -10.66 9.23 -17.68
CA ALA A 22 -11.48 8.14 -18.19
C ALA A 22 -11.52 8.13 -19.73
N THR A 23 -11.65 9.30 -20.34
CA THR A 23 -11.65 9.45 -21.81
C THR A 23 -10.30 9.09 -22.42
N ASN A 24 -9.20 9.49 -21.77
CA ASN A 24 -7.85 9.12 -22.20
C ASN A 24 -7.58 7.62 -22.06
N MET A 25 -8.12 6.96 -21.02
CA MET A 25 -8.03 5.50 -20.87
C MET A 25 -8.84 4.75 -21.95
N ALA A 26 -9.98 5.29 -22.38
CA ALA A 26 -10.76 4.70 -23.47
C ALA A 26 -10.04 4.82 -24.83
N ASN A 27 -9.34 5.93 -25.07
CA ASN A 27 -8.59 6.18 -26.32
C ASN A 27 -7.22 5.48 -26.38
N ALA A 28 -6.67 5.06 -25.23
CA ALA A 28 -5.44 4.25 -25.16
C ALA A 28 -5.67 2.75 -25.46
N ASN A 29 -6.87 2.35 -25.89
CA ASN A 29 -7.15 1.00 -26.41
C ASN A 29 -6.66 0.81 -27.86
N ASN A 30 -5.47 1.33 -28.20
CA ASN A 30 -4.79 1.09 -29.46
C ASN A 30 -3.84 -0.11 -29.36
N THR A 31 -4.38 -1.28 -29.69
CA THR A 31 -3.79 -2.29 -30.58
C THR A 31 -2.36 -2.81 -30.31
N ASN A 32 -2.04 -3.21 -29.08
CA ASN A 32 -0.99 -4.21 -28.84
C ASN A 32 -1.19 -4.96 -27.51
N ARG A 33 -2.34 -5.61 -27.35
CA ARG A 33 -2.55 -6.52 -26.21
C ARG A 33 -2.38 -7.94 -26.70
N ASN A 34 -1.18 -8.48 -26.49
CA ASN A 34 -0.98 -9.93 -26.53
C ASN A 34 -2.05 -10.56 -25.62
N PRO A 35 -2.86 -11.52 -26.08
CA PRO A 35 -3.89 -12.18 -25.27
C PRO A 35 -3.29 -13.21 -24.30
N GLU A 36 -2.02 -13.04 -23.92
CA GLU A 36 -1.44 -13.87 -22.87
C GLU A 36 -2.23 -13.66 -21.58
N PRO A 37 -2.59 -14.74 -20.88
CA PRO A 37 -3.16 -14.64 -19.55
C PRO A 37 -2.28 -13.71 -18.73
N ARG A 38 -2.86 -12.67 -18.12
CA ARG A 38 -2.18 -11.94 -17.06
C ARG A 38 -1.74 -12.99 -16.05
N GLU A 39 -0.46 -13.34 -16.08
CA GLU A 39 0.10 -14.26 -15.10
C GLU A 39 -0.31 -13.72 -13.73
N ALA A 40 -0.93 -14.58 -12.93
CA ALA A 40 -1.22 -14.24 -11.55
C ALA A 40 0.07 -13.67 -10.94
N PRO A 41 0.01 -12.58 -10.14
CA PRO A 41 1.22 -11.98 -9.58
C PRO A 41 2.06 -13.08 -8.96
N VAL A 42 3.18 -13.40 -9.60
CA VAL A 42 4.02 -14.51 -9.15
C VAL A 42 4.45 -14.14 -7.75
N ALA A 43 4.06 -14.98 -6.79
CA ALA A 43 4.42 -14.78 -5.39
C ALA A 43 5.93 -14.60 -5.30
N LYS A 44 6.37 -13.40 -4.95
CA LYS A 44 7.78 -13.06 -5.02
C LYS A 44 8.49 -13.78 -3.89
N LYS A 45 9.51 -14.57 -4.23
CA LYS A 45 10.35 -15.23 -3.25
C LYS A 45 10.96 -14.17 -2.32
N CYS A 46 10.83 -14.39 -1.03
CA CYS A 46 10.96 -13.33 -0.05
C CYS A 46 12.42 -12.96 0.18
N SER A 47 12.78 -11.74 -0.22
CA SER A 47 14.11 -11.19 0.05
C SER A 47 14.04 -10.30 1.29
N TYR A 48 14.75 -10.70 2.35
CA TYR A 48 14.87 -9.90 3.56
C TYR A 48 15.44 -8.49 3.27
N ASN A 49 16.33 -8.37 2.28
CA ASN A 49 16.88 -7.07 1.87
C ASN A 49 15.80 -6.13 1.32
N GLU A 50 14.80 -6.65 0.60
CA GLU A 50 13.68 -5.85 0.09
C GLU A 50 12.80 -5.37 1.24
N PHE A 51 12.56 -6.24 2.21
CA PHE A 51 11.80 -5.88 3.42
C PHE A 51 12.49 -4.76 4.22
N ILE A 52 13.80 -4.88 4.46
CA ILE A 52 14.57 -3.83 5.16
C ILE A 52 14.62 -2.52 4.36
N SER A 53 14.64 -2.60 3.04
CA SER A 53 14.60 -1.41 2.17
C SER A 53 13.30 -0.62 2.30
N CYS A 54 12.20 -1.26 2.73
CA CYS A 54 10.93 -0.58 3.03
C CYS A 54 10.93 0.15 4.38
N GLN A 55 12.04 0.12 5.14
CA GLN A 55 12.17 0.72 6.46
C GLN A 55 11.04 0.30 7.40
N PRO A 56 11.03 -0.99 7.80
CA PRO A 56 9.95 -1.53 8.60
C PRO A 56 9.87 -0.84 9.96
N PHE A 57 8.64 -0.72 10.48
CA PHE A 57 8.38 -0.08 11.75
C PHE A 57 8.47 -1.10 12.88
N ASN A 58 9.31 -0.85 13.88
CA ASN A 58 9.51 -1.76 15.00
C ASN A 58 8.52 -1.49 16.14
N PHE A 59 8.12 -2.53 16.86
CA PHE A 59 7.31 -2.42 18.08
C PHE A 59 8.10 -2.92 19.29
N ASN A 60 8.22 -2.07 20.30
CA ASN A 60 9.06 -2.30 21.48
C ASN A 60 8.31 -2.86 22.71
N GLY A 61 6.98 -2.92 22.66
CA GLY A 61 6.12 -3.37 23.75
C GLY A 61 5.65 -2.28 24.72
N THR A 62 6.27 -1.09 24.75
CA THR A 62 6.02 -0.08 25.79
C THR A 62 4.76 0.75 25.56
N ASP A 63 4.32 0.83 24.31
CA ASP A 63 3.23 1.74 23.88
C ASP A 63 1.83 1.14 24.08
N GLY A 64 1.76 -0.05 24.71
CA GLY A 64 0.53 -0.74 25.05
C GLY A 64 -0.35 -1.07 23.84
N ALA A 65 -1.66 -1.18 24.08
CA ALA A 65 -2.62 -1.57 23.05
C ALA A 65 -2.69 -0.57 21.88
N VAL A 66 -2.53 0.73 22.15
CA VAL A 66 -2.56 1.77 21.12
C VAL A 66 -1.36 1.64 20.18
N GLY A 67 -0.15 1.48 20.73
CA GLY A 67 1.03 1.26 19.91
C GLY A 67 0.98 -0.05 19.12
N LEU A 68 0.40 -1.10 19.71
CA LEU A 68 0.20 -2.37 19.04
C LEU A 68 -0.75 -2.24 17.83
N ILE A 69 -1.90 -1.57 17.99
CA ILE A 69 -2.83 -1.29 16.88
C ILE A 69 -2.13 -0.51 15.78
N HIS A 70 -1.38 0.54 16.15
CA HIS A 70 -0.68 1.35 15.17
C HIS A 70 0.39 0.57 14.40
N TRP A 71 1.13 -0.32 15.08
CA TRP A 71 2.09 -1.22 14.46
C TRP A 71 1.41 -2.19 13.48
N PHE A 72 0.25 -2.75 13.82
CA PHE A 72 -0.54 -3.61 12.93
C PHE A 72 -0.95 -2.87 11.66
N GLU A 73 -1.60 -1.71 11.78
CA GLU A 73 -2.05 -0.90 10.64
C GLU A 73 -0.90 -0.56 9.68
N ARG A 74 0.26 -0.20 10.23
CA ARG A 74 1.44 0.15 9.43
C ARG A 74 2.07 -1.06 8.74
N THR A 75 2.09 -2.20 9.41
CA THR A 75 2.60 -3.46 8.88
C THR A 75 1.69 -4.01 7.77
N GLU A 76 0.37 -3.96 7.97
CA GLU A 76 -0.63 -4.31 6.96
C GLU A 76 -0.53 -3.40 5.73
N SER A 77 -0.38 -2.08 5.92
CA SER A 77 -0.20 -1.13 4.83
C SER A 77 1.03 -1.45 3.99
N MET A 78 2.17 -1.75 4.63
CA MET A 78 3.39 -2.17 3.94
C MET A 78 3.18 -3.46 3.14
N PHE A 79 2.50 -4.47 3.71
CA PHE A 79 2.25 -5.74 3.04
C PHE A 79 1.19 -5.67 1.94
N SER A 80 0.22 -4.76 2.04
CA SER A 80 -0.79 -4.56 0.98
C SER A 80 -0.16 -4.10 -0.34
N ARG A 81 1.02 -3.47 -0.26
CA ARG A 81 1.78 -2.97 -1.41
C ARG A 81 2.83 -3.96 -1.91
N SER A 82 2.99 -5.10 -1.25
CA SER A 82 3.97 -6.11 -1.60
C SER A 82 3.31 -7.39 -2.10
N ASN A 83 3.98 -8.10 -3.00
CA ASN A 83 3.53 -9.41 -3.50
C ASN A 83 4.12 -10.57 -2.65
N TYR A 84 4.25 -10.37 -1.32
CA TYR A 84 4.79 -11.38 -0.41
C TYR A 84 3.76 -12.48 -0.11
N THR A 85 4.25 -13.72 0.02
CA THR A 85 3.45 -14.82 0.56
C THR A 85 3.13 -14.59 2.04
N GLU A 86 2.06 -15.22 2.52
CA GLU A 86 1.65 -15.09 3.91
C GLU A 86 2.73 -15.54 4.91
N ASP A 87 3.42 -16.65 4.61
CA ASP A 87 4.57 -17.13 5.39
C ASP A 87 5.66 -16.05 5.56
N CYS A 88 5.92 -15.27 4.51
CA CYS A 88 6.92 -14.23 4.56
C CYS A 88 6.46 -12.97 5.28
N LYS A 89 5.18 -12.60 5.15
CA LYS A 89 4.61 -11.51 5.93
C LYS A 89 4.75 -11.80 7.43
N VAL A 90 4.41 -13.02 7.86
CA VAL A 90 4.57 -13.45 9.26
C VAL A 90 6.03 -13.40 9.70
N LYS A 91 6.95 -13.98 8.92
CA LYS A 91 8.38 -13.95 9.23
C LYS A 91 8.91 -12.52 9.35
N PHE A 92 8.57 -11.65 8.42
CA PHE A 92 9.03 -10.26 8.42
C PHE A 92 8.41 -9.44 9.54
N ALA A 93 7.11 -9.57 9.80
CA ALA A 93 6.45 -8.89 10.91
C ALA A 93 7.08 -9.29 12.25
N SER A 94 7.32 -10.59 12.47
CA SER A 94 7.97 -11.07 13.69
C SER A 94 9.38 -10.48 13.89
N GLY A 95 10.10 -10.21 12.79
CA GLY A 95 11.41 -9.56 12.81
C GLY A 95 11.40 -8.07 13.20
N THR A 96 10.22 -7.46 13.35
CA THR A 96 10.06 -6.05 13.79
C THR A 96 9.71 -5.91 15.27
N LEU A 97 9.45 -7.03 15.96
CA LEU A 97 9.23 -7.04 17.39
C LEU A 97 10.59 -6.92 18.10
N ILE A 98 10.69 -6.02 19.08
CA ILE A 98 11.91 -5.79 19.85
C ILE A 98 11.61 -5.64 21.34
N LYS A 99 12.63 -5.81 22.19
CA LYS A 99 12.57 -5.53 23.64
C LYS A 99 11.42 -6.25 24.34
N GLU A 100 10.54 -5.51 25.01
CA GLU A 100 9.43 -6.06 25.82
C GLU A 100 8.41 -6.79 24.95
N ALA A 101 8.33 -6.48 23.65
CA ALA A 101 7.50 -7.23 22.71
C ALA A 101 8.00 -8.66 22.43
N LEU A 102 9.21 -9.01 22.88
CA LEU A 102 9.80 -10.36 22.75
C LEU A 102 9.80 -11.16 24.07
N SER A 103 9.35 -10.56 25.18
CA SER A 103 9.21 -11.25 26.48
C SER A 103 7.91 -12.03 26.54
#